data_AF-A0A3M1IB74-F1
#
_entry.id   AF-A0A3M1IB74-F1
#
_cell.length_a   1.000
_cell.length_b   1.000
_cell.length_c   1.000
_cell.angle_alpha   90.00
_cell.angle_beta   90.00
_cell.angle_gamma   90.00
#
_symmetry.space_group_name_H-M   'P 1'
#
loop_
_entity.id
_entity.type
_entity.pdbx_description
1 polymer ?
#
loop_
_entity_poly.entity_id
_entity_poly.type
_entity_poly.pdbx_seq_one_letter_code
_entity_poly.pdbx_strand_id
1 'polypeptide(L)'
;MLLIVIAADLNRLPPLIRDVYRFPGGDKVGHFVLMGLLSLFVNAAALTTFPRQGAKRTVLITSLSLAFLVGLEELSQGFIQSRTLSLTDLLSSYAGIALCACLAYFWKS
;
A
#
# COMPACT_ATOMS: atom_id res chain seq x y z
N MET A 1 1.99 -2.78 -7.32
CA MET A 1 3.20 -1.92 -7.31
C MET A 1 3.96 -1.84 -8.64
N LEU A 2 3.85 -2.86 -9.51
CA LEU A 2 4.54 -2.93 -10.82
C LEU A 2 4.42 -1.65 -11.68
N LEU A 3 3.26 -1.00 -11.72
CA LEU A 3 3.02 0.20 -12.52
C LEU A 3 3.85 1.42 -12.10
N ILE A 4 4.10 1.61 -10.81
CA ILE A 4 4.88 2.76 -10.30
C ILE A 4 6.36 2.55 -10.59
N VAL A 5 6.85 1.33 -10.38
CA VAL A 5 8.23 0.94 -10.68
C VAL A 5 8.49 0.98 -12.19
N ILE A 6 7.56 0.51 -13.02
CA ILE A 6 7.63 0.65 -14.49
C ILE A 6 7.54 2.14 -14.90
N ALA A 7 6.67 2.94 -14.28
CA ALA A 7 6.59 4.37 -14.58
C ALA A 7 7.85 5.15 -14.15
N ALA A 8 8.50 4.73 -13.07
CA ALA A 8 9.80 5.23 -12.63
C ALA A 8 10.90 4.89 -13.65
N ASP A 9 10.99 3.63 -14.09
CA ASP A 9 11.94 3.19 -15.12
C ASP A 9 11.71 3.89 -16.47
N LEU A 10 10.44 4.14 -16.83
CA LEU A 10 10.07 4.83 -18.07
C LEU A 10 10.23 6.35 -18.00
N ASN A 11 10.72 6.91 -16.88
CA ASN A 11 10.80 8.36 -16.65
C ASN A 11 9.45 9.08 -16.86
N ARG A 12 8.34 8.35 -16.75
CA ARG A 12 6.96 8.83 -16.96
C ARG A 12 6.26 9.20 -15.66
N LEU A 13 6.99 9.27 -14.56
CA LEU A 13 6.46 9.76 -13.31
C LEU A 13 6.03 11.23 -13.47
N PRO A 14 4.83 11.61 -12.99
CA PRO A 14 4.44 13.00 -12.83
C PRO A 14 5.54 13.77 -12.10
N PRO A 15 5.80 15.05 -12.44
CA PRO A 15 6.92 15.82 -11.88
C PRO A 15 6.92 15.84 -10.34
N LEU A 16 5.74 15.93 -9.73
CA LEU A 16 5.55 15.84 -8.27
C LEU A 16 6.06 14.52 -7.65
N ILE A 17 5.80 13.39 -8.30
CA ILE A 17 6.23 12.06 -7.83
C ILE A 17 7.72 11.86 -8.12
N ARG A 18 8.21 12.39 -9.24
CA ARG A 18 9.63 12.35 -9.61
C ARG A 18 10.52 13.09 -8.61
N ASP A 19 10.07 14.23 -8.10
CA ASP A 19 10.82 14.99 -7.09
C ASP A 19 10.85 14.31 -5.73
N VAL A 20 9.77 13.62 -5.35
CA VAL A 20 9.74 12.77 -4.15
C VAL A 20 10.68 11.56 -4.32
N TYR A 21 10.66 10.89 -5.48
CA TYR A 21 11.56 9.75 -5.78
C TYR A 21 13.03 10.13 -5.90
N ARG A 22 13.36 11.39 -6.19
CA ARG A 22 14.73 11.90 -6.17
C ARG A 22 15.31 12.02 -4.77
N PHE A 23 14.46 12.07 -3.74
CA PHE A 23 14.92 12.11 -2.35
C PHE A 23 15.38 10.72 -1.89
N PRO A 24 16.51 10.59 -1.17
CA PRO A 24 16.96 9.30 -0.65
C PRO A 24 15.89 8.71 0.29
N GLY A 25 15.26 7.60 -0.12
CA GLY A 25 14.15 6.98 0.60
C GLY A 25 12.75 7.48 0.23
N GLY A 26 12.61 8.33 -0.80
CA GLY A 26 11.31 8.78 -1.30
C GLY A 26 10.42 7.67 -1.82
N ASP A 27 11.02 6.60 -2.35
CA ASP A 27 10.34 5.36 -2.73
C ASP A 27 9.56 4.76 -1.54
N LYS A 28 10.20 4.67 -0.38
CA LYS A 28 9.62 4.14 0.87
C LYS A 28 8.45 4.97 1.37
N VAL A 29 8.60 6.30 1.32
CA VAL A 29 7.53 7.24 1.70
C VAL A 29 6.36 7.12 0.71
N GLY A 30 6.66 7.00 -0.59
CA GLY A 30 5.67 6.72 -1.62
C GLY A 30 4.89 5.44 -1.33
N HIS A 31 5.58 4.34 -1.00
CA HIS A 31 4.95 3.08 -0.61
C HIS A 31 4.08 3.21 0.63
N PHE A 32 4.59 3.84 1.67
CA PHE A 32 3.84 4.07 2.90
C PHE A 32 2.54 4.85 2.64
N VAL A 33 2.64 5.99 1.94
CA VAL A 33 1.50 6.87 1.69
C VAL A 33 0.50 6.22 0.74
N LEU A 34 0.96 5.62 -0.35
CA LEU A 34 0.11 4.98 -1.34
C LEU A 34 -0.66 3.81 -0.72
N MET A 35 0.05 2.91 -0.04
CA MET A 35 -0.56 1.72 0.57
C MET A 35 -1.44 2.09 1.76
N GLY A 36 -1.09 3.14 2.49
CA GLY A 36 -1.95 3.73 3.51
C GLY A 36 -3.26 4.26 2.93
N LEU A 37 -3.21 5.12 1.91
CA LEU A 37 -4.42 5.66 1.28
C LEU A 37 -5.28 4.56 0.65
N LEU A 38 -4.66 3.59 -0.03
CA LEU A 38 -5.38 2.44 -0.58
C LEU A 38 -6.09 1.65 0.51
N SER A 39 -5.40 1.36 1.62
CA SER A 39 -5.98 0.72 2.80
C SER A 39 -7.15 1.53 3.35
N LEU A 40 -7.02 2.86 3.49
CA LEU A 40 -8.07 3.74 3.97
C LEU A 40 -9.33 3.64 3.10
N PHE A 41 -9.19 3.79 1.78
CA PHE A 41 -10.32 3.77 0.85
C PHE A 41 -10.99 2.40 0.78
N VAL A 42 -10.20 1.32 0.72
CA VAL A 42 -10.74 -0.05 0.69
C VAL A 42 -11.47 -0.37 1.99
N ASN A 43 -10.90 -0.03 3.14
CA ASN A 43 -11.55 -0.21 4.44
C ASN A 43 -12.84 0.62 4.54
N ALA A 44 -12.81 1.90 4.16
CA ALA A 44 -13.98 2.77 4.17
C ALA A 44 -15.11 2.22 3.28
N ALA A 45 -14.77 1.82 2.05
CA ALA A 45 -15.71 1.21 1.10
C ALA A 45 -16.27 -0.12 1.63
N ALA A 46 -15.43 -0.97 2.20
CA ALA A 46 -15.87 -2.25 2.76
C ALA A 46 -16.80 -2.05 3.97
N LEU A 47 -16.52 -1.07 4.83
CA LEU A 47 -17.37 -0.72 5.95
C LEU A 47 -18.72 -0.16 5.51
N THR A 48 -18.81 0.53 4.36
CA THR A 48 -20.10 0.98 3.79
C THR A 48 -20.87 -0.15 3.12
N THR A 49 -20.18 -1.07 2.46
CA THR A 49 -20.80 -2.21 1.75
C THR A 49 -21.28 -3.30 2.69
N PHE A 50 -20.55 -3.55 3.79
CA PHE A 50 -20.85 -4.63 4.74
C PHE A 50 -21.16 -4.11 6.16
N PRO A 51 -22.20 -3.27 6.35
CA PRO A 51 -22.48 -2.64 7.65
C PRO A 51 -22.86 -3.65 8.75
N ARG A 52 -23.33 -4.85 8.37
CA ARG A 52 -23.78 -5.90 9.31
C ARG A 52 -22.67 -6.81 9.82
N GLN A 53 -21.45 -6.76 9.26
CA GLN A 53 -20.38 -7.71 9.58
C GLN A 53 -19.48 -7.27 10.75
N GLY A 54 -19.74 -6.09 11.34
CA GLY A 54 -18.97 -5.52 12.44
C GLY A 54 -17.68 -4.85 11.96
N ALA A 55 -17.48 -3.58 12.32
CA ALA A 55 -16.41 -2.75 11.76
C ALA A 55 -15.01 -3.35 11.95
N LYS A 56 -14.73 -3.92 13.13
CA LYS A 56 -13.45 -4.55 13.44
C LYS A 56 -13.14 -5.73 12.51
N ARG A 57 -14.13 -6.59 12.24
CA ARG A 57 -13.94 -7.79 11.42
C ARG A 57 -13.72 -7.41 9.96
N THR A 58 -14.53 -6.48 9.45
CA THR A 58 -14.39 -5.97 8.07
C THR A 58 -13.02 -5.34 7.85
N VAL A 59 -12.56 -4.49 8.77
CA VAL A 59 -11.26 -3.84 8.67
C VAL A 59 -10.12 -4.85 8.73
N LEU A 60 -10.20 -5.82 9.65
CA LEU A 60 -9.17 -6.85 9.79
C LEU A 60 -9.05 -7.72 8.54
N ILE A 61 -10.17 -8.22 8.00
CA ILE A 61 -10.17 -9.08 6.81
C ILE A 61 -9.61 -8.32 5.61
N THR A 62 -10.11 -7.12 5.34
CA THR A 62 -9.69 -6.35 4.17
C THR A 62 -8.23 -5.91 4.26
N SER A 63 -7.77 -5.48 5.44
CA SER A 63 -6.37 -5.10 5.64
C SER A 63 -5.43 -6.31 5.55
N LEU A 64 -5.84 -7.47 6.05
CA LEU A 64 -5.04 -8.70 5.94
C LEU A 64 -4.98 -9.21 4.49
N SER A 65 -6.09 -9.14 3.75
CA SER A 65 -6.11 -9.45 2.32
C SER A 65 -5.21 -8.50 1.52
N LEU A 66 -5.24 -7.20 1.82
CA LEU A 66 -4.34 -6.21 1.20
C LEU A 66 -2.87 -6.51 1.51
N ALA A 67 -2.54 -6.74 2.78
CA ALA A 67 -1.17 -7.07 3.19
C ALA A 67 -0.67 -8.36 2.50
N PHE A 68 -1.52 -9.39 2.42
CA PHE A 68 -1.18 -10.63 1.73
C PHE A 68 -0.93 -10.41 0.24
N LEU A 69 -1.79 -9.64 -0.44
CA LEU A 69 -1.65 -9.35 -1.87
C LEU A 69 -0.36 -8.56 -2.16
N VAL A 70 -0.02 -7.60 -1.31
CA VAL A 70 1.22 -6.80 -1.42
C VAL A 70 2.46 -7.65 -1.16
N GLY A 71 2.40 -8.53 -0.17
CA GLY A 71 3.48 -9.49 0.10
C GLY A 71 3.72 -10.44 -1.09
N LEU A 72 2.66 -10.92 -1.72
CA LEU A 72 2.76 -11.72 -2.95
C LEU A 72 3.31 -10.91 -4.13
N GLU A 73 2.90 -9.66 -4.30
CA GLU A 73 3.46 -8.78 -5.34
C GLU A 73 4.96 -8.57 -5.14
N GLU A 74 5.43 -8.30 -3.91
CA GLU A 74 6.86 -8.15 -3.62
C GLU A 74 7.64 -9.44 -3.80
N LEU A 75 7.08 -10.58 -3.36
CA LEU A 75 7.67 -11.89 -3.63
C LEU A 75 7.82 -12.14 -5.13
N SER A 76 6.81 -11.78 -5.93
CA SER A 76 6.85 -11.95 -7.39
C SER A 76 7.95 -11.12 -8.05
N GLN A 77 8.27 -9.94 -7.51
CA GLN A 77 9.37 -9.11 -8.00
C GLN A 77 10.73 -9.76 -7.76
N GLY A 78 10.90 -10.52 -6.67
CA GLY A 78 12.11 -11.32 -6.43
C GLY A 78 12.36 -12.41 -7.48
N PHE A 79 11.33 -12.83 -8.23
CA PHE A 79 11.48 -13.76 -9.36
C PHE A 79 11.82 -13.05 -10.68
N ILE A 80 11.73 -11.72 -10.74
CA ILE A 80 12.07 -10.93 -11.92
C ILE A 80 13.54 -10.49 -11.79
N GLN A 81 14.39 -11.01 -12.67
CA GLN A 81 15.85 -10.89 -12.62
C GLN A 81 16.39 -9.45 -12.66
N SER A 82 15.55 -8.48 -13.00
CA SER A 82 15.84 -7.05 -13.05
C SER A 82 15.34 -6.26 -11.81
N ARG A 83 14.78 -6.92 -10.78
CA ARG A 83 14.28 -6.27 -9.57
C ARG A 83 14.80 -6.94 -8.30
N THR A 84 15.18 -6.11 -7.34
CA THR A 84 15.60 -6.55 -6.01
C THR A 84 14.41 -6.57 -5.08
N LEU A 85 14.12 -7.72 -4.48
CA LEU A 85 13.16 -7.82 -3.38
C LEU A 85 13.61 -6.89 -2.25
N SER A 86 12.79 -5.88 -1.96
CA SER A 86 13.10 -4.87 -0.95
C SER A 86 12.18 -5.05 0.25
N LEU A 87 12.69 -5.77 1.26
CA LEU A 87 12.03 -5.92 2.56
C LEU A 87 11.66 -4.56 3.17
N THR A 88 12.44 -3.51 2.91
CA THR A 88 12.14 -2.17 3.42
C THR A 88 10.92 -1.53 2.78
N ASP A 89 10.64 -1.80 1.50
CA ASP A 89 9.46 -1.26 0.82
C ASP A 89 8.20 -2.03 1.22
N LEU A 90 8.34 -3.33 1.46
CA LEU A 90 7.29 -4.16 2.04
C LEU A 90 6.91 -3.70 3.45
N LEU A 91 7.90 -3.44 4.32
CA LEU A 91 7.66 -2.94 5.67
C LEU A 91 6.99 -1.56 5.66
N SER A 92 7.43 -0.67 4.77
CA SER A 92 6.82 0.66 4.62
C SER A 92 5.35 0.55 4.18
N SER A 93 5.06 -0.36 3.25
CA SER A 93 3.70 -0.67 2.81
C SER A 93 2.83 -1.20 3.94
N TYR A 94 3.32 -2.16 4.73
CA TYR A 94 2.60 -2.72 5.87
C TYR A 94 2.35 -1.69 6.97
N ALA A 95 3.33 -0.83 7.25
CA ALA A 95 3.16 0.27 8.21
C ALA A 95 2.04 1.23 7.75
N GLY A 96 2.00 1.58 6.47
CA GLY A 96 0.95 2.42 5.89
C GLY A 96 -0.43 1.77 6.01
N ILE A 97 -0.55 0.50 5.63
CA ILE A 97 -1.78 -0.28 5.73
C ILE A 97 -2.30 -0.31 7.17
N ALA A 98 -1.44 -0.63 8.14
CA ALA A 98 -1.81 -0.73 9.55
C ALA A 98 -2.30 0.61 10.12
N LEU A 99 -1.55 1.69 9.88
CA LEU A 99 -1.92 3.03 10.36
C LEU A 99 -3.27 3.49 9.79
N CYS A 100 -3.46 3.34 8.48
CA CYS A 100 -4.68 3.77 7.82
C CYS A 100 -5.88 2.84 8.09
N ALA A 101 -5.64 1.56 8.35
CA ALA A 101 -6.68 0.65 8.83
C ALA A 101 -7.18 1.05 10.22
N CYS A 102 -6.28 1.41 11.14
CA CYS A 102 -6.66 1.97 12.44
C CYS A 102 -7.45 3.26 12.28
N LEU A 103 -7.01 4.19 11.43
CA LEU A 103 -7.74 5.43 11.14
C LEU A 103 -9.14 5.15 10.58
N ALA A 104 -9.28 4.22 9.63
CA ALA A 104 -10.57 3.82 9.06
C ALA A 104 -11.52 3.25 10.13
N TYR A 105 -10.98 2.47 11.06
CA TYR A 105 -11.73 1.93 12.19
C TYR A 105 -12.21 3.03 13.13
N PHE A 106 -11.34 3.95 13.53
CA PHE A 106 -11.69 5.07 14.43
C PHE A 106 -12.67 6.04 13.80
N TRP A 107 -12.63 6.26 12.48
CA TRP A 107 -13.55 7.18 11.82
C TRP A 107 -15.00 6.66 11.85
N LYS A 108 -15.22 5.34 11.83
CA LYS A 108 -16.55 4.76 11.73
C LYS A 108 -17.06 4.08 13.01
N SER A 109 -16.26 4.10 14.08
CA SER A 109 -16.63 3.63 15.43
C SER A 109 -17.18 4.76 16.28
#